data_AF-A0AAP7ISW1-F1
#
_entry.id   AF-A0AAP7ISW1-F1
#
_cell.length_a   1.000
_cell.length_b   1.000
_cell.length_c   1.000
_cell.angle_alpha   90.00
_cell.angle_beta   90.00
_cell.angle_gamma   90.00
#
_symmetry.space_group_name_H-M   'P 1'
#
loop_
_entity.id
_entity.type
_entity.pdbx_description
1 polymer ?
#
loop_
_entity_poly.entity_id
_entity_poly.type
_entity_poly.pdbx_seq_one_letter_code
_entity_poly.pdbx_strand_id
1 'polypeptide(L)'
;MDETYIKIKGRWHYLYRAIDADGLTLDIWLRKKRRADDNSYKLEDTAYQEDKARKAETEDKLAIEAMKSKYTTLLLENMLLSPFEMQDTKIMAGLQVHVYPLYDELKKLRGLNSVKDHLSYVASRREEYSKHNIARYLKKAIEQYLPTVKRQDLNHE
;
A
#
# COMPACT_ATOMS: atom_id res chain seq x y z
N MET A 1 -41.95 -11.86 -18.33
CA MET A 1 -40.57 -11.73 -17.81
C MET A 1 -40.50 -12.53 -16.53
N ASP A 2 -39.57 -13.48 -16.42
CA ASP A 2 -39.35 -14.28 -15.22
C ASP A 2 -37.94 -14.05 -14.64
N GLU A 3 -37.81 -14.06 -13.31
CA GLU A 3 -36.53 -14.01 -12.59
C GLU A 3 -36.29 -15.36 -11.90
N THR A 4 -35.12 -15.95 -12.11
CA THR A 4 -34.70 -17.17 -11.42
C THR A 4 -33.22 -17.12 -11.00
N TYR A 5 -32.85 -17.99 -10.07
CA TYR A 5 -31.51 -18.05 -9.50
C TYR A 5 -30.73 -19.20 -10.11
N ILE A 6 -29.56 -18.90 -10.68
CA ILE A 6 -28.65 -19.93 -11.20
C ILE A 6 -27.27 -19.83 -10.57
N LYS A 7 -26.60 -20.96 -10.39
CA LYS A 7 -25.27 -21.04 -9.81
C LYS A 7 -24.23 -21.25 -10.92
N ILE A 8 -23.36 -20.27 -11.14
CA ILE A 8 -22.29 -20.30 -12.15
C ILE A 8 -20.95 -20.25 -11.42
N LYS A 9 -20.09 -21.26 -11.61
CA LYS A 9 -18.76 -21.37 -10.96
C LYS A 9 -18.82 -21.11 -9.44
N GLY A 10 -19.80 -21.72 -8.75
CA GLY A 10 -19.94 -21.60 -7.30
C GLY A 10 -20.61 -20.32 -6.79
N ARG A 11 -20.95 -19.36 -7.65
CA ARG A 11 -21.57 -18.07 -7.27
C ARG A 11 -23.00 -17.96 -7.81
N TRP A 12 -23.92 -17.47 -6.98
CA TRP A 12 -25.31 -17.21 -7.37
C TRP A 12 -25.44 -15.97 -8.26
N HIS A 13 -26.22 -16.09 -9.33
CA HIS A 13 -26.55 -15.04 -10.27
C HIS A 13 -28.06 -14.97 -10.46
N TYR A 14 -28.56 -13.78 -10.76
CA TYR A 14 -29.93 -13.55 -11.20
C TYR A 14 -29.99 -13.75 -12.71
N LEU A 15 -30.91 -14.61 -13.15
CA LEU A 15 -31.24 -14.83 -14.55
C LEU A 15 -32.64 -14.24 -14.79
N TYR A 16 -32.70 -13.26 -15.66
CA TYR A 16 -33.93 -12.67 -16.16
C TYR A 16 -34.19 -13.23 -17.55
N ARG A 17 -35.37 -13.77 -17.82
CA ARG A 17 -35.77 -14.11 -19.19
C ARG A 17 -37.03 -13.36 -19.60
N ALA A 18 -37.01 -12.85 -20.82
CA ALA A 18 -38.21 -12.35 -21.49
C ALA A 18 -38.86 -13.53 -22.20
N ILE A 19 -40.16 -13.71 -22.00
CA ILE A 19 -40.95 -14.82 -22.56
C ILE A 19 -42.17 -14.20 -23.25
N ASP A 20 -42.55 -14.72 -24.40
CA ASP A 20 -43.81 -14.37 -25.08
C ASP A 20 -45.02 -15.14 -24.48
N ALA A 21 -46.21 -14.93 -25.06
CA ALA A 21 -47.44 -15.55 -24.61
C ALA A 21 -47.50 -17.07 -24.87
N ASP A 22 -46.72 -17.56 -25.84
CA ASP A 22 -46.62 -18.98 -26.22
C ASP A 22 -45.51 -19.71 -25.44
N GLY A 23 -44.78 -19.00 -24.56
CA GLY A 23 -43.72 -19.55 -23.72
C GLY A 23 -42.34 -19.57 -24.38
N LEU A 24 -42.17 -18.91 -25.54
CA LEU A 24 -40.88 -18.79 -26.22
C LEU A 24 -40.01 -17.73 -25.55
N THR A 25 -38.75 -18.07 -25.29
CA THR A 25 -37.78 -17.14 -24.69
C THR A 25 -37.28 -16.14 -25.76
N LEU A 26 -37.55 -14.86 -25.55
CA LEU A 26 -37.17 -13.75 -26.43
C LEU A 26 -35.77 -13.19 -26.11
N ASP A 27 -35.43 -13.08 -24.82
CA ASP A 27 -34.16 -12.50 -24.38
C ASP A 27 -33.73 -13.03 -22.99
N ILE A 28 -32.43 -12.98 -22.70
CA ILE A 28 -31.83 -13.46 -21.46
C ILE A 28 -30.84 -12.42 -20.94
N TRP A 29 -31.07 -11.95 -19.71
CA TRP A 29 -30.16 -11.03 -19.02
C TRP A 29 -29.64 -11.62 -17.70
N LEU A 30 -28.32 -11.58 -17.53
CA LEU A 30 -27.65 -12.16 -16.37
C LEU A 30 -27.02 -11.06 -15.49
N ARG A 31 -27.37 -11.05 -14.21
CA ARG A 31 -26.78 -10.12 -13.23
C ARG A 31 -26.11 -10.87 -12.08
N LYS A 32 -24.86 -10.54 -11.79
CA LYS A 32 -24.17 -11.07 -10.61
C LYS A 32 -24.87 -10.60 -9.33
N LYS A 33 -25.20 -11.53 -8.44
CA LYS A 33 -25.69 -11.19 -7.10
C LYS A 33 -24.56 -10.49 -6.35
N ARG A 34 -24.72 -9.20 -6.06
CA ARG A 34 -23.86 -8.48 -5.11
C ARG A 34 -24.23 -9.02 -3.72
N ARG A 35 -23.39 -9.86 -3.13
CA ARG A 35 -23.46 -10.04 -1.67
C ARG A 35 -23.05 -8.69 -1.10
N ALA A 36 -23.84 -8.12 -0.19
CA ALA A 36 -23.25 -7.19 0.76
C ALA A 36 -22.12 -7.98 1.46
N ASP A 37 -20.95 -7.39 1.59
CA ASP A 37 -19.97 -7.92 2.54
C ASP A 37 -20.62 -7.73 3.90
N ASP A 38 -21.33 -8.76 4.35
CA ASP A 38 -21.97 -8.78 5.65
C ASP A 38 -20.85 -8.83 6.69
N ASN A 39 -20.29 -7.66 6.98
CA ASN A 39 -19.24 -7.46 7.97
C ASN A 39 -19.86 -7.37 9.38
N SER A 40 -21.15 -7.68 9.57
CA SER A 40 -21.80 -7.66 10.88
C SER A 40 -21.08 -8.55 11.88
N TYR A 41 -20.63 -9.73 11.46
CA TYR A 41 -19.85 -10.63 12.32
C TYR A 41 -18.51 -10.04 12.78
N LYS A 42 -17.94 -9.05 12.08
CA LYS A 42 -16.69 -8.37 12.50
C LYS A 42 -16.92 -7.27 13.53
N LEU A 43 -18.16 -6.81 13.72
CA LEU A 43 -18.46 -5.72 14.64
C LEU A 43 -18.46 -6.19 16.10
N GLU A 44 -18.93 -7.42 16.35
CA GLU A 44 -19.05 -8.00 17.70
C GLU A 44 -18.01 -9.09 18.01
N ASP A 45 -17.21 -9.52 17.03
CA ASP A 45 -16.13 -10.49 17.24
C ASP A 45 -14.96 -9.85 18.01
N THR A 46 -14.82 -10.22 19.29
CA THR A 46 -13.78 -9.70 20.20
C THR A 46 -12.37 -9.93 19.65
N ALA A 47 -12.10 -11.09 19.07
CA ALA A 47 -10.77 -11.43 18.55
C ALA A 47 -10.37 -10.53 17.36
N TYR A 48 -11.32 -10.19 16.50
CA TYR A 48 -11.12 -9.25 15.39
C TYR A 48 -10.83 -7.82 15.89
N GLN A 49 -11.56 -7.35 16.92
CA GLN A 49 -11.32 -6.03 17.50
C GLN A 49 -9.97 -5.97 18.21
N GLU A 50 -9.61 -7.00 18.98
CA GLU A 50 -8.30 -7.13 19.63
C GLU A 50 -7.17 -7.18 18.62
N ASP A 51 -7.29 -7.95 17.53
CA ASP A 51 -6.28 -8.00 16.48
C ASP A 51 -6.13 -6.64 15.77
N LYS A 52 -7.24 -5.97 15.50
CA LYS A 52 -7.24 -4.62 14.92
C LYS A 52 -6.62 -3.59 15.86
N ALA A 53 -6.93 -3.65 17.16
CA ALA A 53 -6.37 -2.75 18.17
C ALA A 53 -4.86 -3.00 18.34
N ARG A 54 -4.43 -4.26 18.39
CA ARG A 54 -3.02 -4.65 18.45
C ARG A 54 -2.26 -4.15 17.21
N LYS A 55 -2.83 -4.29 16.01
CA LYS A 55 -2.25 -3.75 14.76
C LYS A 55 -2.10 -2.23 14.83
N ALA A 56 -3.14 -1.52 15.29
CA ALA A 56 -3.07 -0.07 15.47
C ALA A 56 -1.98 0.33 16.48
N GLU A 57 -1.88 -0.36 17.63
CA GLU A 57 -0.83 -0.11 18.63
C GLU A 57 0.58 -0.35 18.05
N THR A 58 0.75 -1.39 17.24
CA THR A 58 2.03 -1.65 16.56
C THR A 58 2.35 -0.57 15.53
N GLU A 59 1.36 -0.11 14.75
CA GLU A 59 1.52 0.99 13.79
C GLU A 59 1.91 2.29 14.50
N ASP A 60 1.30 2.60 15.64
CA ASP A 60 1.63 3.79 16.44
C ASP A 60 3.06 3.73 16.99
N LYS A 61 3.49 2.57 17.50
CA LYS A 61 4.87 2.35 17.95
C LYS A 61 5.87 2.58 16.83
N LEU A 62 5.61 1.98 15.66
CA LEU A 62 6.45 2.14 14.47
C LEU A 62 6.48 3.60 14.00
N ALA A 63 5.34 4.30 14.02
CA ALA A 63 5.27 5.70 13.64
C ALA A 63 6.10 6.59 14.57
N ILE A 64 6.01 6.38 15.89
CA ILE A 64 6.81 7.11 16.88
C ILE A 64 8.31 6.87 16.68
N GLU A 65 8.71 5.63 16.40
CA GLU A 65 10.10 5.28 16.09
C GLU A 65 10.56 6.00 14.82
N ALA A 66 9.73 5.98 13.78
CA ALA A 66 10.01 6.65 12.51
C ALA A 66 10.21 8.15 12.71
N MET A 67 9.32 8.82 13.44
CA MET A 67 9.41 10.26 13.70
C MET A 67 10.72 10.66 14.38
N LYS A 68 11.27 9.81 15.25
CA LYS A 68 12.54 10.03 15.94
C LYS A 68 13.76 9.71 15.08
N SER A 69 13.56 9.05 13.93
CA SER A 69 14.64 8.66 13.03
C SER A 69 15.28 9.86 12.35
N LYS A 70 16.61 9.81 12.21
CA LYS A 70 17.38 10.79 11.42
C LYS A 70 16.95 10.77 9.94
N TYR A 71 16.44 9.66 9.44
CA TYR A 71 15.97 9.57 8.06
C TYR A 71 14.75 10.46 7.82
N THR A 72 13.84 10.57 8.79
CA THR A 72 12.69 11.49 8.72
C THR A 72 13.15 12.93 8.58
N THR A 73 14.16 13.33 9.36
CA THR A 73 14.78 14.66 9.24
C THR A 73 15.33 14.89 7.84
N LEU A 74 16.06 13.93 7.27
CA LEU A 74 16.57 14.04 5.90
C LEU A 74 15.46 14.13 4.86
N LEU A 75 14.35 13.41 5.05
CA LEU A 75 13.19 13.49 4.15
C LEU A 75 12.51 14.86 4.19
N LEU A 76 12.42 15.48 5.38
CA LEU A 76 11.91 16.85 5.54
C LEU A 76 12.84 17.87 4.86
N GLU A 77 14.15 17.77 5.11
CA GLU A 77 15.17 18.66 4.53
C GLU A 77 15.16 18.64 2.99
N ASN A 78 14.89 17.47 2.40
CA ASN A 78 14.80 17.30 0.95
C ASN A 78 13.39 17.54 0.38
N MET A 79 12.45 18.03 1.20
CA MET A 79 11.05 18.27 0.80
C MET A 79 10.35 17.02 0.23
N LEU A 80 10.84 15.83 0.61
CA LEU A 80 10.27 14.55 0.22
C LEU A 80 9.09 14.15 1.12
N LEU A 81 9.13 14.59 2.37
CA LEU A 81 8.06 14.44 3.35
C LEU A 81 7.65 15.84 3.85
N SER A 82 6.37 16.08 4.01
CA SER A 82 5.83 17.28 4.65
C SER A 82 5.63 17.08 6.16
N PRO A 83 5.78 18.12 7.00
CA PRO A 83 5.41 18.05 8.42
C PRO A 83 3.97 17.59 8.67
N PHE A 84 3.06 17.87 7.73
CA PHE A 84 1.67 17.39 7.81
C PHE A 84 1.56 15.88 7.58
N GLU A 85 2.35 15.33 6.66
CA GLU A 85 2.38 13.89 6.38
C GLU A 85 2.98 13.09 7.54
N MET A 86 3.81 13.71 8.38
CA MET A 86 4.31 13.07 9.60
C MET A 86 3.20 12.72 10.59
N GLN A 87 2.07 13.44 10.57
CA GLN A 87 0.94 13.14 11.45
C GLN A 87 0.19 11.86 11.04
N ASP A 88 0.41 11.37 9.82
CA ASP A 88 -0.19 10.13 9.34
C ASP A 88 0.63 8.91 9.84
N THR A 89 0.04 8.17 10.78
CA THR A 89 0.65 6.99 11.39
C THR A 89 0.96 5.90 10.37
N LYS A 90 0.15 5.75 9.32
CA LYS A 90 0.38 4.75 8.27
C LYS A 90 1.54 5.11 7.39
N ILE A 91 1.71 6.39 7.06
CA ILE A 91 2.87 6.85 6.30
C ILE A 91 4.14 6.59 7.12
N MET A 92 4.16 7.01 8.38
CA MET A 92 5.34 6.88 9.23
C MET A 92 5.68 5.40 9.52
N ALA A 93 4.70 4.57 9.86
CA ALA A 93 4.90 3.14 10.02
C ALA A 93 5.38 2.47 8.72
N GLY A 94 4.82 2.87 7.57
CA GLY A 94 5.26 2.38 6.26
C GLY A 94 6.71 2.75 5.93
N LEU A 95 7.14 3.98 6.27
CA LEU A 95 8.52 4.41 6.12
C LEU A 95 9.46 3.59 7.02
N GLN A 96 9.08 3.39 8.29
CA GLN A 96 9.85 2.61 9.26
C GLN A 96 10.06 1.17 8.80
N VAL A 97 9.01 0.51 8.31
CA VAL A 97 9.07 -0.92 7.97
C VAL A 97 9.73 -1.14 6.60
N HIS A 98 9.50 -0.26 5.63
CA HIS A 98 9.83 -0.56 4.23
C HIS A 98 10.97 0.27 3.64
N VAL A 99 11.30 1.42 4.21
CA VAL A 99 12.27 2.36 3.62
C VAL A 99 13.51 2.46 4.50
N TYR A 100 13.37 2.66 5.80
CA TYR A 100 14.50 2.91 6.69
C TYR A 100 15.50 1.74 6.80
N PRO A 101 15.07 0.45 6.79
CA PRO A 101 16.02 -0.65 6.74
C PRO A 101 16.91 -0.64 5.49
N LEU A 102 16.37 -0.16 4.35
CA LEU A 102 17.12 -0.03 3.10
C LEU A 102 18.09 1.16 3.14
N TYR A 103 17.72 2.24 3.85
CA TYR A 103 18.66 3.34 4.13
C TYR A 103 19.74 2.94 5.12
N ASP A 104 19.44 2.10 6.11
CA ASP A 104 20.45 1.52 6.99
C ASP A 104 21.43 0.64 6.19
N GLU A 105 20.94 -0.14 5.23
CA GLU A 105 21.79 -0.91 4.32
C GLU A 105 22.68 0.01 3.47
N LEU A 106 22.11 1.03 2.83
CA LEU A 106 22.88 1.99 2.02
C LEU A 106 23.93 2.73 2.86
N LYS A 107 23.55 3.13 4.08
CA LYS A 107 24.43 3.78 5.04
C LYS A 107 25.57 2.86 5.49
N LYS A 108 25.32 1.55 5.66
CA LYS A 108 26.38 0.59 6.00
C LYS A 108 27.38 0.41 4.84
N LEU A 109 26.93 0.53 3.59
CA LEU A 109 27.78 0.38 2.41
C LEU A 109 28.68 1.60 2.17
N ARG A 110 28.11 2.81 2.15
CA ARG A 110 28.85 4.04 1.76
C ARG A 110 28.73 5.20 2.75
N GLY A 111 28.22 4.95 3.95
CA GLY A 111 27.98 5.99 4.95
C GLY A 111 26.73 6.83 4.67
N LEU A 112 26.49 7.80 5.56
CA LEU A 112 25.27 8.61 5.53
C LEU A 112 25.20 9.56 4.32
N ASN A 113 26.34 9.95 3.77
CA ASN A 113 26.39 10.87 2.61
C ASN A 113 25.74 10.23 1.37
N SER A 114 25.94 8.93 1.15
CA SER A 114 25.28 8.24 0.03
C SER A 114 23.75 8.25 0.14
N VAL A 115 23.21 8.18 1.37
CA VAL A 115 21.77 8.33 1.61
C VAL A 115 21.33 9.76 1.25
N LYS A 116 22.07 10.78 1.64
CA LYS A 116 21.78 12.19 1.31
C LYS A 116 21.81 12.44 -0.20
N ASP A 117 22.80 11.90 -0.90
CA ASP A 117 22.96 12.03 -2.35
C ASP A 117 21.79 11.35 -3.08
N HIS A 118 21.40 10.15 -2.64
CA HIS A 118 20.22 9.46 -3.16
C HIS A 118 18.94 10.27 -2.95
N LEU A 119 18.72 10.79 -1.74
CA LEU A 119 17.52 11.58 -1.43
C LEU A 119 17.45 12.87 -2.27
N SER A 120 18.58 13.55 -2.45
CA SER A 120 18.67 14.75 -3.30
C SER A 120 18.30 14.43 -4.75
N TYR A 121 18.84 13.32 -5.28
CA TYR A 121 18.51 12.84 -6.62
C TYR A 121 17.01 12.51 -6.76
N VAL A 122 16.46 11.77 -5.80
CA VAL A 122 15.03 11.39 -5.79
C VAL A 122 14.11 12.61 -5.70
N ALA A 123 14.48 13.62 -4.92
CA ALA A 123 13.75 14.88 -4.81
C ALA A 123 13.72 15.64 -6.15
N SER A 124 14.86 15.74 -6.83
CA SER A 124 14.95 16.42 -8.14
C SER A 124 14.17 15.74 -9.27
N ARG A 125 13.91 14.43 -9.15
CA ARG A 125 13.24 13.60 -10.16
C ARG A 125 11.79 13.28 -9.82
N ARG A 126 11.25 13.83 -8.72
CA ARG A 126 9.90 13.53 -8.24
C ARG A 126 8.85 14.21 -9.13
N GLU A 127 8.02 13.39 -9.78
CA GLU A 127 6.84 13.86 -10.51
C GLU A 127 5.63 14.07 -9.59
N GLU A 128 4.75 14.99 -9.97
CA GLU A 128 3.64 15.48 -9.14
C GLU A 128 2.61 14.39 -8.76
N TYR A 129 2.45 13.36 -9.59
CA TYR A 129 1.55 12.22 -9.36
C TYR A 129 2.01 11.30 -8.21
N SER A 130 3.29 11.35 -7.83
CA SER A 130 3.89 10.48 -6.80
C SER A 130 3.61 10.94 -5.35
N LYS A 131 2.71 11.92 -5.15
CA LYS A 131 2.34 12.45 -3.83
C LYS A 131 1.49 11.50 -2.98
N HIS A 132 0.80 10.52 -3.58
CA HIS A 132 -0.22 9.73 -2.87
C HIS A 132 0.31 8.55 -2.04
N ASN A 133 1.58 8.13 -2.19
CA ASN A 133 2.17 7.08 -1.35
C ASN A 133 3.70 7.19 -1.31
N ILE A 134 4.20 8.11 -0.48
CA ILE A 134 5.63 8.43 -0.37
C ILE A 134 6.48 7.21 0.03
N ALA A 135 5.99 6.38 0.95
CA ALA A 135 6.72 5.20 1.41
C ALA A 135 6.97 4.21 0.26
N ARG A 136 5.94 3.93 -0.55
CA ARG A 136 6.07 3.04 -1.72
C ARG A 136 7.01 3.62 -2.78
N TYR A 137 6.95 4.93 -3.03
CA TYR A 137 7.83 5.60 -3.98
C TYR A 137 9.29 5.51 -3.55
N LEU A 138 9.59 5.89 -2.31
CA LEU A 138 10.95 5.86 -1.76
C LEU A 138 11.51 4.44 -1.73
N LYS A 139 10.70 3.45 -1.32
CA LYS A 139 11.07 2.03 -1.37
C LYS A 139 11.52 1.63 -2.77
N LYS A 140 10.73 1.94 -3.79
CA LYS A 140 11.06 1.59 -5.17
C LYS A 140 12.34 2.28 -5.65
N ALA A 141 12.53 3.54 -5.27
CA ALA A 141 13.72 4.31 -5.64
C ALA A 141 15.00 3.71 -5.03
N ILE A 142 15.00 3.39 -3.74
CA ILE A 142 16.17 2.83 -3.06
C ILE A 142 16.45 1.37 -3.51
N GLU A 143 15.42 0.57 -3.78
CA GLU A 143 15.56 -0.79 -4.32
C GLU A 143 16.25 -0.81 -5.68
N GLN A 144 16.01 0.21 -6.51
CA GLN A 144 16.69 0.35 -7.81
C GLN A 144 18.13 0.85 -7.66
N TYR A 145 18.41 1.65 -6.63
CA TYR A 145 19.72 2.26 -6.39
C TYR A 145 20.72 1.34 -5.66
N LEU A 146 20.26 0.53 -4.70
CA LEU A 146 21.13 -0.38 -3.93
C LEU A 146 22.00 -1.32 -4.81
N PRO A 147 21.48 -1.97 -5.86
CA PRO A 147 22.29 -2.82 -6.73
C PRO A 147 23.35 -2.06 -7.54
N THR A 148 23.13 -0.79 -7.86
CA THR A 148 24.15 0.03 -8.56
C THR A 148 25.28 0.40 -7.61
N VAL A 149 24.96 0.72 -6.36
CA VAL A 149 25.95 1.05 -5.32
C VAL A 149 26.84 -0.15 -5.01
N LYS A 150 26.23 -1.33 -4.80
CA LYS A 150 26.97 -2.58 -4.51
C LYS A 150 27.92 -3.00 -5.63
N ARG A 151 27.55 -2.78 -6.90
CA ARG A 151 28.39 -3.12 -8.05
C ARG A 151 29.58 -2.18 -8.23
N GLN A 152 29.43 -0.91 -7.83
CA GLN A 152 30.53 0.05 -7.90
C GLN A 152 31.63 -0.24 -6.85
N ASP A 153 31.29 -0.84 -5.70
CA ASP A 153 32.30 -1.26 -4.71
C ASP A 153 33.16 -2.44 -5.18
N LEU A 154 32.60 -3.35 -5.99
CA LEU A 154 33.34 -4.50 -6.55
C LEU A 154 34.34 -4.12 -7.66
N ASN A 155 34.26 -2.91 -8.22
CA ASN A 155 35.18 -2.44 -9.27
C ASN A 155 36.34 -1.60 -8.70
N HIS A 156 36.48 -1.53 -7.37
CA HIS A 156 37.54 -0.81 -6.68
C HIS A 156 38.44 -1.72 -5.82
N GLU A 157 38.32 -3.03 -5.99
CA GLU A 157 39.30 -4.06 -5.60
C GLU A 157 40.07 -4.55 -6.84
#